data_AF-A0A5N8YLA9-F1
#
_entry.id   AF-A0A5N8YLA9-F1
#
_cell.length_a   1.000
_cell.length_b   1.000
_cell.length_c   1.000
_cell.angle_alpha   90.00
_cell.angle_beta   90.00
_cell.angle_gamma   90.00
#
_symmetry.space_group_name_H-M   'P 1'
#
loop_
_entity.id
_entity.type
_entity.pdbx_description
1 polymer ?
#
loop_
_entity_poly.entity_id
_entity_poly.type
_entity_poly.pdbx_seq_one_letter_code
_entity_poly.pdbx_strand_id
1 'polypeptide(L)'
;METGFVVAVAQIATGIATLVVALFLAAQLFLQRKQLEIAHQDSFRELGFAARTRNEELLLARLTNKSLLNSYLKVGASLQVPSDEETHQFINYMRLLYLQMINEWNLGVNAKNVEYFKGRLGTLMGTVGERRYYLTNGRIIVGTVFQLSDLMKLGDTVYEELEGNPVPA
;
A
#
# COMPACT_ATOMS: atom_id res chain seq x y z
N MET A 1 -31.28 59.23 31.71
CA MET A 1 -31.67 58.77 30.35
C MET A 1 -30.46 58.58 29.44
N GLU A 2 -29.46 59.46 29.46
CA GLU A 2 -28.28 59.40 28.58
C GLU A 2 -27.40 58.15 28.76
N THR A 3 -27.16 57.70 29.99
CA THR A 3 -26.30 56.53 30.27
C THR A 3 -26.88 55.21 29.75
N GLY A 4 -28.20 55.02 29.80
CA GLY A 4 -28.86 53.82 29.29
C GLY A 4 -28.77 53.70 27.76
N PHE A 5 -28.86 54.83 27.07
CA PHE A 5 -28.70 54.87 25.61
C PHE A 5 -27.26 54.53 25.19
N VAL A 6 -26.26 55.09 25.88
CA VAL A 6 -24.84 54.81 25.60
C VAL A 6 -24.51 53.32 25.82
N VAL A 7 -25.02 52.71 26.90
CA VAL A 7 -24.83 51.28 27.16
C VAL A 7 -25.47 50.41 26.07
N ALA A 8 -26.69 50.76 25.62
CA ALA A 8 -27.35 50.03 24.54
C ALA A 8 -26.56 50.10 23.23
N VAL A 9 -26.05 51.28 22.85
CA VAL A 9 -25.20 51.46 21.67
C VAL A 9 -23.91 50.66 21.79
N ALA A 10 -23.26 50.70 22.95
CA ALA A 10 -22.04 49.94 23.20
C ALA A 10 -22.25 48.43 23.06
N GLN A 11 -23.35 47.89 23.61
CA GLN A 11 -23.68 46.46 23.49
C GLN A 11 -23.95 46.03 22.05
N ILE A 12 -24.68 46.84 21.27
CA ILE A 12 -24.90 46.58 19.84
C ILE A 12 -23.56 46.58 19.10
N ALA A 13 -22.70 47.56 19.36
CA ALA A 13 -21.37 47.63 18.75
C ALA A 13 -20.51 46.41 19.10
N THR A 14 -20.51 45.97 20.37
CA THR A 14 -19.82 44.74 20.78
C THR A 14 -20.40 43.51 20.11
N GLY A 15 -21.72 43.38 20.04
CA GLY A 15 -22.38 42.24 19.38
C GLY A 15 -22.05 42.16 17.89
N ILE A 16 -22.02 43.31 17.20
CA ILE A 16 -21.60 43.40 15.79
C ILE A 16 -20.12 42.99 15.66
N ALA A 17 -19.24 43.49 16.53
CA ALA A 17 -17.82 43.13 16.50
C ALA A 17 -17.61 41.62 16.70
N THR A 18 -18.31 41.00 17.67
CA THR A 18 -18.27 39.55 17.89
C THR A 18 -18.80 38.78 16.68
N LEU A 19 -19.89 39.23 16.07
CA LEU A 19 -20.44 38.59 14.87
C LEU A 19 -19.46 38.65 13.69
N VAL A 20 -18.81 39.79 13.45
CA VAL A 20 -17.81 39.94 12.39
C VAL A 20 -16.64 38.98 12.61
N VAL A 21 -16.13 38.89 13.84
CA VAL A 21 -15.05 37.95 14.17
C VAL A 21 -15.50 36.50 13.97
N ALA A 22 -16.71 36.15 14.41
CA ALA A 22 -17.25 34.80 14.24
C ALA A 22 -17.40 34.42 12.75
N LEU A 23 -17.88 35.34 11.91
CA LEU A 23 -18.00 35.12 10.46
C LEU A 23 -16.61 34.94 9.81
N PHE A 24 -15.63 35.73 10.22
CA PHE A 24 -14.26 35.60 9.73
C PHE A 24 -13.65 34.24 10.11
N LEU A 25 -13.81 33.81 11.36
CA LEU A 25 -13.36 32.49 11.83
C LEU A 25 -14.09 31.36 11.09
N ALA A 26 -15.39 31.48 10.87
CA ALA A 26 -16.17 30.50 10.11
C ALA A 26 -15.66 30.37 8.66
N ALA A 27 -15.38 31.50 8.01
CA ALA A 27 -14.79 31.51 6.67
C ALA A 27 -13.38 30.88 6.65
N GLN A 28 -12.54 31.16 7.65
CA GLN A 28 -11.23 30.53 7.79
C GLN A 28 -11.33 29.01 7.95
N LEU A 29 -12.23 28.52 8.82
CA LEU A 29 -12.47 27.09 9.01
C LEU A 29 -12.94 26.41 7.73
N PHE A 30 -13.80 27.08 6.96
CA PHE A 30 -14.25 26.56 5.66
C PHE A 30 -13.10 26.41 4.66
N LEU A 31 -12.24 27.44 4.55
CA LEU A 31 -11.06 27.40 3.67
C LEU A 31 -10.04 26.35 4.12
N GLN A 32 -9.79 26.23 5.42
CA GLN A 32 -8.88 25.23 5.99
C GLN A 32 -9.37 23.81 5.73
N ARG A 33 -10.67 23.54 5.88
CA ARG A 33 -11.25 22.23 5.55
C ARG A 33 -11.03 21.86 4.10
N LYS A 34 -11.26 22.80 3.18
CA LYS A 34 -11.03 22.57 1.75
C LYS A 34 -9.55 22.29 1.45
N GLN A 35 -8.62 23.03 2.06
CA GLN A 35 -7.18 22.78 1.91
C GLN A 35 -6.77 21.42 2.46
N LEU A 36 -7.32 21.02 3.61
CA LEU A 36 -7.06 19.72 4.21
C LEU A 36 -7.56 18.57 3.31
N GLU A 37 -8.73 18.73 2.70
CA GLU A 37 -9.28 17.75 1.76
C GLU A 37 -8.41 17.60 0.51
N ILE A 38 -7.92 18.72 -0.05
CA ILE A 38 -6.98 18.72 -1.18
C ILE A 38 -5.66 18.04 -0.77
N ALA A 39 -5.07 18.43 0.37
CA ALA A 39 -3.83 17.86 0.86
C ALA A 39 -3.95 16.36 1.13
N HIS A 40 -5.09 15.92 1.66
CA HIS A 40 -5.40 14.51 1.83
C HIS A 40 -5.45 13.79 0.47
N GLN A 41 -6.19 14.33 -0.50
CA GLN A 41 -6.27 13.73 -1.84
C GLN A 41 -4.89 13.66 -2.52
N ASP A 42 -4.06 14.69 -2.40
CA ASP A 42 -2.71 14.71 -2.96
C ASP A 42 -1.79 13.71 -2.26
N SER A 43 -1.87 13.58 -0.94
CA SER A 43 -1.14 12.55 -0.19
C SER A 43 -1.49 11.14 -0.67
N PHE A 44 -2.76 10.83 -0.88
CA PHE A 44 -3.18 9.54 -1.44
C PHE A 44 -2.61 9.29 -2.84
N ARG A 45 -2.57 10.32 -3.70
CA ARG A 45 -2.00 10.22 -5.04
C ARG A 45 -0.49 9.99 -5.00
N GLU A 46 0.22 10.69 -4.12
CA GLU A 46 1.66 10.57 -3.94
C GLU A 46 2.05 9.17 -3.44
N LEU A 47 1.33 8.64 -2.44
CA LEU A 47 1.53 7.27 -1.97
C LEU A 47 1.29 6.23 -3.06
N GLY A 48 0.23 6.42 -3.86
CA GLY A 48 -0.07 5.56 -5.00
C GLY A 48 1.01 5.61 -6.10
N PHE A 49 1.54 6.81 -6.38
CA PHE A 49 2.65 6.99 -7.32
C PHE A 49 3.93 6.33 -6.81
N ALA A 50 4.31 6.57 -5.56
CA ALA A 50 5.48 5.98 -4.92
C ALA A 50 5.42 4.44 -4.92
N ALA A 51 4.24 3.86 -4.65
CA ALA A 51 4.05 2.41 -4.73
C ALA A 51 4.25 1.88 -6.17
N ARG A 52 3.77 2.59 -7.20
CA ARG A 52 3.99 2.19 -8.60
C ARG A 52 5.45 2.29 -9.00
N THR A 53 6.10 3.41 -8.70
CA THR A 53 7.54 3.61 -8.93
C THR A 53 8.35 2.50 -8.28
N ARG A 54 8.01 2.11 -7.05
CA ARG A 54 8.72 1.03 -6.35
C ARG A 54 8.61 -0.32 -7.06
N ASN A 55 7.46 -0.65 -7.66
CA ASN A 55 7.35 -1.86 -8.48
C ASN A 55 8.23 -1.82 -9.71
N GLU A 56 8.23 -0.69 -10.41
CA GLU A 56 9.04 -0.50 -11.61
C GLU A 56 10.53 -0.62 -11.26
N GLU A 57 10.98 -0.04 -10.15
CA GLU A 57 12.34 -0.18 -9.64
C GLU A 57 12.72 -1.64 -9.36
N LEU A 58 11.86 -2.41 -8.67
CA LEU A 58 12.14 -3.82 -8.39
C LEU A 58 12.25 -4.62 -9.71
N LEU A 59 11.33 -4.39 -10.65
CA LEU A 59 11.37 -5.04 -11.96
C LEU A 59 12.64 -4.67 -12.73
N LEU A 60 12.99 -3.38 -12.80
CA LEU A 60 14.18 -2.88 -13.46
C LEU A 60 15.46 -3.40 -12.80
N ALA A 61 15.50 -3.51 -11.47
CA ALA A 61 16.64 -4.09 -10.76
C ALA A 61 16.91 -5.53 -11.22
N ARG A 62 15.85 -6.34 -11.39
CA ARG A 62 15.98 -7.69 -11.95
C ARG A 62 16.39 -7.69 -13.42
N LEU A 63 15.83 -6.80 -14.25
CA LEU A 63 16.11 -6.79 -15.70
C LEU A 63 17.52 -6.26 -16.04
N THR A 64 18.06 -5.38 -15.22
CA THR A 64 19.37 -4.74 -15.47
C THR A 64 20.53 -5.41 -14.75
N ASN A 65 20.26 -6.20 -13.70
CA ASN A 65 21.27 -6.98 -12.99
C ASN A 65 21.27 -8.44 -13.46
N LYS A 66 22.26 -8.81 -14.29
CA LYS A 66 22.40 -10.18 -14.82
C LYS A 66 22.54 -11.25 -13.72
N SER A 67 23.25 -10.97 -12.63
CA SER A 67 23.41 -11.92 -11.52
C SER A 67 22.05 -12.20 -10.87
N LEU A 68 21.30 -11.14 -10.54
CA LEU A 68 19.96 -11.28 -9.98
C LEU A 68 18.99 -11.99 -10.96
N LEU A 69 19.02 -11.65 -12.24
CA LEU A 69 18.19 -12.31 -13.25
C LEU A 69 18.50 -13.81 -13.34
N ASN A 70 19.78 -14.18 -13.36
CA ASN A 70 20.21 -15.57 -13.43
C ASN A 70 19.77 -16.35 -12.18
N SER A 71 20.01 -15.79 -10.98
CA SER A 71 19.53 -16.36 -9.71
C SER A 71 18.02 -16.56 -9.73
N TYR A 72 17.28 -15.55 -10.20
CA TYR A 72 15.83 -15.58 -10.29
C TYR A 72 15.33 -16.70 -11.21
N LEU A 73 15.87 -16.79 -12.42
CA LEU A 73 15.49 -17.81 -13.39
C LEU A 73 15.88 -19.21 -12.92
N LYS A 74 17.08 -19.38 -12.35
CA LYS A 74 17.61 -20.68 -11.94
C LYS A 74 16.85 -21.26 -10.76
N VAL A 75 16.63 -20.46 -9.70
CA VAL A 75 15.87 -20.88 -8.52
C VAL A 75 14.38 -21.01 -8.87
N GLY A 76 13.81 -20.02 -9.57
CA GLY A 76 12.39 -20.00 -9.95
C GLY A 76 11.98 -21.20 -10.81
N ALA A 77 12.70 -21.44 -11.91
CA ALA A 77 12.38 -22.54 -12.81
C ALA A 77 12.93 -23.91 -12.36
N SER A 78 13.63 -23.98 -11.22
CA SER A 78 14.24 -25.23 -10.71
C SER A 78 15.11 -25.96 -11.75
N LEU A 79 15.79 -25.22 -12.62
CA LEU A 79 16.50 -25.75 -13.78
C LEU A 79 17.77 -26.51 -13.40
N GLN A 80 18.41 -26.08 -12.31
CA GLN A 80 19.67 -26.60 -11.79
C GLN A 80 19.72 -26.38 -10.28
N VAL A 81 20.63 -27.07 -9.59
CA VAL A 81 20.91 -26.79 -8.17
C VAL A 81 21.51 -25.39 -8.06
N PRO A 82 20.84 -24.43 -7.41
CA PRO A 82 21.38 -23.09 -7.21
C PRO A 82 22.48 -23.12 -6.14
N SER A 83 23.43 -22.19 -6.22
CA SER A 83 24.35 -21.92 -5.12
C SER A 83 23.63 -21.24 -3.95
N ASP A 84 24.29 -21.19 -2.80
CA ASP A 84 23.78 -20.48 -1.63
C ASP A 84 23.60 -18.97 -1.93
N GLU A 85 24.50 -18.38 -2.71
CA GLU A 85 24.40 -16.98 -3.14
C GLU A 85 23.18 -16.75 -4.04
N GLU A 86 22.98 -17.60 -5.05
CA GLU A 86 21.84 -17.50 -5.97
C GLU A 86 20.51 -17.67 -5.20
N THR A 87 20.48 -18.61 -4.25
CA THR A 87 19.34 -18.84 -3.37
C THR A 87 19.06 -17.63 -2.48
N HIS A 88 20.11 -17.05 -1.88
CA HIS A 88 19.99 -15.87 -1.02
C HIS A 88 19.48 -14.65 -1.80
N GLN A 89 19.99 -14.42 -3.01
CA GLN A 89 19.53 -13.34 -3.89
C GLN A 89 18.05 -13.51 -4.25
N PHE A 90 17.63 -14.73 -4.64
CA PHE A 90 16.24 -15.02 -4.97
C PHE A 90 15.31 -14.79 -3.78
N ILE A 91 15.61 -15.36 -2.61
CA ILE A 91 14.77 -15.27 -1.40
C ILE A 91 14.56 -13.80 -0.99
N ASN A 92 15.62 -12.99 -1.00
CA ASN A 92 15.51 -11.58 -0.63
C ASN A 92 14.78 -10.75 -1.68
N TYR A 93 14.99 -11.04 -2.96
CA TYR A 93 14.24 -10.37 -4.02
C TYR A 93 12.74 -10.70 -3.95
N MET A 94 12.39 -11.98 -3.75
CA MET A 94 11.01 -12.39 -3.51
C MET A 94 10.42 -11.71 -2.27
N ARG A 95 11.19 -11.60 -1.18
CA ARG A 95 10.76 -10.87 0.03
C ARG A 95 10.38 -9.43 -0.28
N LEU A 96 11.20 -8.72 -1.07
CA LEU A 96 10.90 -7.35 -1.48
C LEU A 96 9.60 -7.25 -2.28
N LEU A 97 9.37 -8.19 -3.20
CA LEU A 97 8.13 -8.23 -3.99
C LEU A 97 6.88 -8.47 -3.10
N TYR A 98 6.96 -9.37 -2.13
CA TYR A 98 5.86 -9.61 -1.19
C TYR A 98 5.59 -8.41 -0.29
N LEU A 99 6.63 -7.78 0.25
CA LEU A 99 6.49 -6.55 1.05
C LEU A 99 5.85 -5.42 0.22
N GLN A 100 6.21 -5.31 -1.05
CA GLN A 100 5.61 -4.33 -1.95
C GLN A 100 4.13 -4.61 -2.21
N MET A 101 3.74 -5.86 -2.47
CA MET A 101 2.32 -6.24 -2.60
C MET A 101 1.52 -5.96 -1.32
N ILE A 102 2.11 -6.25 -0.15
CA ILE A 102 1.49 -5.96 1.15
C ILE A 102 1.29 -4.45 1.32
N ASN A 103 2.26 -3.65 0.93
CA ASN A 103 2.14 -2.19 0.95
C ASN A 103 1.00 -1.72 0.03
N GLU A 104 0.91 -2.22 -1.20
CA GLU A 104 -0.19 -1.92 -2.13
C GLU A 104 -1.56 -2.29 -1.55
N TRP A 105 -1.64 -3.46 -0.91
CA TRP A 105 -2.86 -3.93 -0.24
C TRP A 105 -3.28 -2.96 0.86
N ASN A 106 -2.35 -2.56 1.73
CA ASN A 106 -2.64 -1.65 2.84
C ASN A 106 -3.02 -0.25 2.37
N LEU A 107 -2.39 0.25 1.30
CA LEU A 107 -2.74 1.51 0.65
C LEU A 107 -4.11 1.47 -0.06
N GLY A 108 -4.70 0.29 -0.22
CA GLY A 108 -5.99 0.14 -0.90
C GLY A 108 -5.90 0.42 -2.40
N VAL A 109 -4.74 0.12 -3.02
CA VAL A 109 -4.54 0.27 -4.47
C VAL A 109 -5.66 -0.45 -5.22
N ASN A 110 -6.19 0.21 -6.26
CA ASN A 110 -7.32 -0.27 -7.05
C ASN A 110 -8.54 -0.68 -6.20
N ALA A 111 -8.79 0.03 -5.08
CA ALA A 111 -9.87 -0.26 -4.14
C ALA A 111 -9.84 -1.69 -3.59
N LYS A 112 -8.64 -2.27 -3.42
CA LYS A 112 -8.44 -3.69 -3.02
C LYS A 112 -9.15 -4.68 -3.94
N ASN A 113 -9.21 -4.38 -5.24
CA ASN A 113 -9.83 -5.27 -6.23
C ASN A 113 -9.21 -6.67 -6.17
N VAL A 114 -10.05 -7.68 -5.93
CA VAL A 114 -9.62 -9.07 -5.73
C VAL A 114 -8.90 -9.62 -6.96
N GLU A 115 -9.42 -9.39 -8.17
CA GLU A 115 -8.81 -9.86 -9.42
C GLU A 115 -7.43 -9.25 -9.67
N TYR A 116 -7.25 -7.98 -9.31
CA TYR A 116 -5.95 -7.32 -9.38
C TYR A 116 -4.92 -8.03 -8.47
N PHE A 117 -5.27 -8.26 -7.20
CA PHE A 117 -4.36 -8.93 -6.26
C PHE A 117 -4.19 -10.43 -6.60
N LYS A 118 -5.21 -11.07 -7.15
CA LYS A 118 -5.13 -12.43 -7.70
C LYS A 118 -4.09 -12.50 -8.82
N GLY A 119 -4.13 -11.58 -9.78
CA GLY A 119 -3.13 -11.49 -10.86
C GLY A 119 -1.72 -11.16 -10.36
N ARG A 120 -1.60 -10.32 -9.32
CA ARG A 120 -0.31 -10.02 -8.67
C ARG A 120 0.27 -11.26 -8.01
N LEU A 121 -0.52 -11.96 -7.19
CA LEU A 121 -0.14 -13.22 -6.58
C LEU A 121 0.22 -14.28 -7.63
N GLY A 122 -0.54 -14.35 -8.72
CA GLY A 122 -0.26 -15.26 -9.84
C GLY A 122 1.11 -15.00 -10.47
N THR A 123 1.47 -13.73 -10.65
CA THR A 123 2.83 -13.35 -11.10
C THR A 123 3.90 -13.72 -10.07
N LEU A 124 3.64 -13.55 -8.77
CA LEU A 124 4.57 -13.90 -7.69
C LEU A 124 4.71 -15.40 -7.43
N MET A 125 3.91 -16.23 -8.09
CA MET A 125 3.82 -17.68 -7.92
C MET A 125 3.86 -18.42 -9.27
N GLY A 126 4.29 -17.76 -10.34
CA GLY A 126 4.24 -18.31 -11.70
C GLY A 126 5.08 -19.58 -11.90
N THR A 127 6.18 -19.71 -11.15
CA THR A 127 7.13 -20.82 -11.23
C THR A 127 7.15 -21.68 -9.96
N VAL A 128 7.73 -22.87 -10.05
CA VAL A 128 7.81 -23.83 -8.94
C VAL A 128 8.61 -23.25 -7.76
N GLY A 129 9.73 -22.57 -8.02
CA GLY A 129 10.56 -21.96 -6.98
C GLY A 129 9.85 -20.80 -6.27
N GLU A 130 9.04 -20.03 -7.01
CA GLU A 130 8.22 -18.96 -6.46
C GLU A 130 7.07 -19.49 -5.60
N ARG A 131 6.41 -20.58 -6.01
CA ARG A 131 5.41 -21.26 -5.18
C ARG A 131 6.01 -21.88 -3.92
N ARG A 132 7.22 -22.45 -4.03
CA ARG A 132 7.97 -22.90 -2.86
C ARG A 132 8.31 -21.74 -1.93
N TYR A 133 8.65 -20.57 -2.46
CA TYR A 133 8.85 -19.37 -1.66
C TYR A 133 7.56 -18.96 -0.93
N TYR A 134 6.41 -19.02 -1.60
CA TYR A 134 5.12 -18.74 -0.96
C TYR A 134 4.91 -19.65 0.26
N LEU A 135 5.05 -20.96 0.10
CA LEU A 135 4.87 -21.92 1.20
C LEU A 135 5.82 -21.69 2.38
N THR A 136 7.09 -21.39 2.09
CA THR A 136 8.14 -21.33 3.11
C THR A 136 8.24 -19.96 3.79
N ASN A 137 7.91 -18.88 3.09
CA ASN A 137 8.13 -17.51 3.56
C ASN A 137 6.95 -16.59 3.26
N GLY A 138 6.48 -16.55 2.01
CA GLY A 138 5.48 -15.58 1.56
C GLY A 138 4.17 -15.65 2.36
N ARG A 139 3.65 -16.86 2.58
CA ARG A 139 2.45 -17.13 3.36
C ARG A 139 2.60 -16.70 4.82
N ILE A 140 3.76 -16.97 5.43
CA ILE A 140 4.07 -16.57 6.82
C ILE A 140 4.09 -15.05 6.93
N ILE A 141 4.75 -14.36 5.99
CA ILE A 141 4.81 -12.89 6.01
C ILE A 141 3.40 -12.31 5.90
N VAL A 142 2.59 -12.75 4.93
CA VAL A 142 1.24 -12.23 4.72
C VAL A 142 0.32 -12.56 5.90
N GLY A 143 0.26 -13.83 6.30
CA GLY A 143 -0.74 -14.34 7.25
C GLY A 143 -0.36 -14.20 8.72
N THR A 144 0.92 -14.32 9.05
CA THR A 144 1.39 -14.30 10.45
C THR A 144 1.99 -12.96 10.83
N VAL A 145 2.91 -12.42 10.02
CA VAL A 145 3.62 -11.18 10.36
C VAL A 145 2.71 -9.97 10.18
N PHE A 146 2.04 -9.86 9.04
CA PHE A 146 1.14 -8.74 8.74
C PHE A 146 -0.34 -9.03 9.03
N GLN A 147 -0.68 -10.28 9.38
CA GLN A 147 -2.04 -10.68 9.79
C GLN A 147 -3.12 -10.36 8.76
N LEU A 148 -2.78 -10.41 7.46
CA LEU A 148 -3.69 -10.12 6.36
C LEU A 148 -4.41 -11.40 5.93
N SER A 149 -5.38 -11.83 6.72
CA SER A 149 -6.11 -13.10 6.53
C SER A 149 -6.78 -13.22 5.15
N ASP A 150 -7.38 -12.15 4.65
CA ASP A 150 -8.04 -12.15 3.34
C ASP A 150 -7.03 -12.30 2.20
N LEU A 151 -5.89 -11.61 2.28
CA LEU A 151 -4.82 -11.72 1.29
C LEU A 151 -4.12 -13.08 1.37
N MET A 152 -3.98 -13.65 2.57
CA MET A 152 -3.45 -15.00 2.77
C MET A 152 -4.38 -16.03 2.11
N LYS A 153 -5.69 -15.97 2.37
CA LYS A 153 -6.68 -16.86 1.74
C LYS A 153 -6.66 -16.75 0.22
N LEU A 154 -6.57 -15.53 -0.31
CA LEU A 154 -6.43 -15.31 -1.75
C LEU A 154 -5.14 -15.93 -2.29
N GLY A 155 -4.03 -15.82 -1.55
CA GLY A 155 -2.78 -16.50 -1.86
C GLY A 155 -2.92 -18.03 -1.87
N ASP A 156 -3.60 -18.61 -0.88
CA ASP A 156 -3.85 -20.05 -0.79
C ASP A 156 -4.69 -20.51 -2.00
N THR A 157 -5.71 -19.75 -2.40
CA THR A 157 -6.50 -20.01 -3.61
C THR A 157 -5.65 -19.96 -4.88
N VAL A 158 -4.82 -18.93 -5.06
CA VAL A 158 -3.95 -18.82 -6.25
C VAL A 158 -2.92 -19.94 -6.27
N TYR A 159 -2.35 -20.30 -5.12
CA TYR A 159 -1.44 -21.45 -5.02
C TYR A 159 -2.13 -22.73 -5.48
N GLU A 160 -3.34 -23.00 -4.98
CA GLU A 160 -4.12 -24.19 -5.36
C GLU A 160 -4.46 -24.21 -6.85
N GLU A 161 -4.85 -23.07 -7.43
CA GLU A 161 -5.12 -22.95 -8.86
C GLU A 161 -3.89 -23.24 -9.73
N LEU A 162 -2.69 -22.87 -9.27
CA LEU A 162 -1.44 -23.03 -10.02
C LEU A 162 -0.76 -24.40 -9.82
N GLU A 163 -0.86 -24.99 -8.63
CA GLU A 163 -0.25 -26.27 -8.30
C GLU A 163 -1.22 -27.46 -8.51
N GLY A 164 -2.52 -27.19 -8.58
CA GLY A 164 -3.59 -28.20 -8.66
C GLY A 164 -3.85 -28.93 -7.35
N ASN A 165 -3.21 -28.52 -6.25
CA ASN A 165 -3.38 -29.08 -4.91
C ASN A 165 -3.40 -27.95 -3.87
N PRO A 166 -4.16 -28.11 -2.78
CA PRO A 166 -4.21 -27.11 -1.72
C PRO A 166 -2.87 -26.95 -1.02
N VAL A 167 -2.69 -25.81 -0.34
CA VAL A 167 -1.53 -25.56 0.51
C VAL A 167 -1.42 -26.68 1.56
N PRO A 168 -0.23 -27.31 1.73
CA PRO A 168 -0.03 -28.34 2.74
C PRO A 168 -0.36 -27.84 4.16
N ALA A 169 -0.99 -28.71 4.96
CA ALA A 169 -1.35 -28.44 6.35
C ALA A 169 -0.13 -28.32 7.27
#